data_AF-A0A6L9QPD5-F1
#
_entry.id   AF-A0A6L9QPD5-F1
#
_cell.length_a   1.000
_cell.length_b   1.000
_cell.length_c   1.000
_cell.angle_alpha   90.00
_cell.angle_beta   90.00
_cell.angle_gamma   90.00
#
_symmetry.space_group_name_H-M   'P 1'
#
loop_
_entity.id
_entity.type
_entity.pdbx_description
1 polymer ?
#
loop_
_entity_poly.entity_id
_entity_poly.type
_entity_poly.pdbx_seq_one_letter_code
_entity_poly.pdbx_strand_id
1 'polypeptide(L)'
;MGQQIFRAVLLAGGAPWFPDADLHVREPAELPIDAVRAAAVLGLSDLEAFQEIHAVWGKVDAATRLKVGSAGEAALVRLLTASTTAAVEHVAAHSDGYGYDIAVLAGRHSLHIEAKATTRRNRLTFFLSRREYEVMRYDQSWQLVVVQLTDDLAVSAVGSVDPSWIEAQVPDDQGPLGRWESCRIDVPPEQVADGIPRLSPVLAQGASPLLRG
;
A
#
# COMPACT_ATOMS: atom_id res chain seq x y z
N MET A 1 -15.42 -26.39 16.89
CA MET A 1 -16.15 -26.61 15.62
C MET A 1 -16.77 -25.32 15.10
N GLY A 2 -17.52 -24.55 15.90
CA GLY A 2 -18.12 -23.26 15.50
C GLY A 2 -17.14 -22.25 14.89
N GLN A 3 -15.99 -22.02 15.54
CA GLN A 3 -14.94 -21.13 15.01
C GLN A 3 -14.43 -21.55 13.62
N GLN A 4 -14.18 -22.84 13.40
CA GLN A 4 -13.69 -23.34 12.11
C GLN A 4 -14.71 -23.13 10.98
N ILE A 5 -16.00 -23.36 11.28
CA ILE A 5 -17.09 -23.13 10.32
C ILE A 5 -17.21 -21.63 10.03
N PHE A 6 -17.16 -20.78 11.06
CA PHE A 6 -17.22 -19.32 10.89
C PHE A 6 -16.08 -18.81 10.00
N ARG A 7 -14.84 -19.25 10.25
CA ARG A 7 -13.68 -18.94 9.38
C ARG A 7 -13.90 -19.40 7.94
N ALA A 8 -14.44 -20.60 7.72
CA ALA A 8 -14.69 -21.12 6.39
C ALA A 8 -15.72 -20.27 5.63
N VAL A 9 -16.76 -19.77 6.31
CA VAL A 9 -17.76 -18.87 5.72
C VAL A 9 -17.14 -17.53 5.31
N LEU A 10 -16.27 -16.94 6.15
CA LEU A 10 -15.55 -15.71 5.81
C LEU A 10 -14.67 -15.91 4.55
N LEU A 11 -13.93 -17.02 4.49
CA LEU A 11 -13.05 -17.35 3.37
C LEU A 11 -13.80 -17.71 2.08
N ALA A 12 -15.04 -18.17 2.18
CA ALA A 12 -15.88 -18.47 1.01
C ALA A 12 -16.32 -17.21 0.24
N GLY A 13 -16.05 -16.00 0.78
CA GLY A 13 -16.25 -14.73 0.07
C GLY A 13 -17.71 -14.28 -0.05
N GLY A 14 -18.61 -14.85 0.73
CA GLY A 14 -20.04 -14.52 0.70
C GLY A 14 -20.42 -13.20 1.39
N ALA A 15 -19.52 -12.64 2.20
CA ALA A 15 -19.75 -11.41 2.97
C ALA A 15 -19.20 -10.18 2.22
N PRO A 16 -20.05 -9.29 1.68
CA PRO A 16 -19.60 -8.15 0.88
C PRO A 16 -18.81 -7.09 1.67
N TRP A 17 -18.94 -7.07 2.99
CA TRP A 17 -18.19 -6.18 3.88
C TRP A 17 -16.80 -6.74 4.24
N PHE A 18 -16.56 -8.04 4.04
CA PHE A 18 -15.33 -8.69 4.50
C PHE A 18 -14.05 -8.17 3.82
N PRO A 19 -14.03 -7.83 2.51
CA PRO A 19 -12.86 -7.23 1.88
C PRO A 19 -12.37 -5.95 2.59
N ASP A 20 -13.29 -5.18 3.18
CA ASP A 20 -13.03 -3.91 3.86
C ASP A 20 -13.26 -3.99 5.38
N ALA A 21 -13.08 -5.19 5.97
CA ALA A 21 -13.33 -5.41 7.39
C ALA A 21 -12.49 -4.51 8.31
N ASP A 22 -11.30 -4.06 7.88
CA ASP A 22 -10.49 -3.09 8.63
C ASP A 22 -11.14 -1.72 8.82
N LEU A 23 -12.05 -1.36 7.93
CA LEU A 23 -12.82 -0.13 8.04
C LEU A 23 -14.12 -0.34 8.80
N HIS A 24 -14.79 -1.46 8.54
CA HIS A 24 -16.15 -1.69 9.00
C HIS A 24 -16.23 -2.35 10.38
N VAL A 25 -15.16 -3.01 10.83
CA VAL A 25 -15.14 -3.82 12.05
C VAL A 25 -13.89 -3.49 12.85
N ARG A 26 -13.89 -2.34 13.55
CA ARG A 26 -12.73 -1.87 14.34
C ARG A 26 -12.84 -2.25 15.80
N GLU A 27 -14.07 -2.46 16.27
CA GLU A 27 -14.38 -2.96 17.60
C GLU A 27 -15.53 -3.97 17.57
N PRO A 28 -15.70 -4.82 18.60
CA PRO A 28 -16.75 -5.83 18.63
C PRO A 28 -18.17 -5.28 18.44
N ALA A 29 -18.43 -4.03 18.86
CA ALA A 29 -19.72 -3.37 18.71
C ALA A 29 -20.07 -3.00 17.24
N GLU A 30 -19.08 -3.00 16.35
CA GLU A 30 -19.23 -2.68 14.93
C GLU A 30 -19.48 -3.94 14.07
N LEU A 31 -19.69 -5.10 14.67
CA LEU A 31 -19.95 -6.33 13.91
C LEU A 31 -21.20 -6.19 13.02
N PRO A 32 -21.07 -6.53 11.71
CA PRO A 32 -22.20 -6.57 10.80
C PRO A 32 -23.28 -7.55 11.29
N ILE A 33 -24.55 -7.22 11.04
CA ILE A 33 -25.71 -8.01 11.52
C ILE A 33 -25.65 -9.48 11.08
N ASP A 34 -25.18 -9.74 9.86
CA ASP A 34 -25.01 -11.08 9.33
C ASP A 34 -23.89 -11.85 10.05
N ALA A 35 -22.78 -11.18 10.37
CA ALA A 35 -21.71 -11.74 11.20
C ALA A 35 -22.20 -12.10 12.61
N VAL A 36 -22.93 -11.21 13.28
CA VAL A 36 -23.51 -11.46 14.61
C VAL A 36 -24.45 -12.65 14.58
N ARG A 37 -25.34 -12.73 13.59
CA ARG A 37 -26.29 -13.85 13.45
C ARG A 37 -25.57 -15.17 13.19
N ALA A 38 -24.58 -15.17 12.30
CA ALA A 38 -23.79 -16.37 12.01
C ALA A 38 -23.00 -16.83 13.25
N ALA A 39 -22.39 -15.90 13.99
CA ALA A 39 -21.69 -16.17 15.24
C ALA A 39 -22.61 -16.81 16.29
N ALA A 40 -23.79 -16.22 16.51
CA ALA A 40 -24.77 -16.73 17.46
C ALA A 40 -25.24 -18.16 17.11
N VAL A 41 -25.51 -18.45 15.83
CA VAL A 41 -25.87 -19.81 15.36
C VAL A 41 -24.75 -20.82 15.63
N LEU A 42 -23.49 -20.38 15.56
CA LEU A 42 -22.31 -21.21 15.77
C LEU A 42 -21.86 -21.25 17.24
N GLY A 43 -22.60 -20.61 18.14
CA GLY A 43 -22.30 -20.54 19.57
C GLY A 43 -21.09 -19.67 19.92
N LEU A 44 -20.78 -18.68 19.10
CA LEU A 44 -19.71 -17.71 19.33
C LEU A 44 -20.28 -16.43 19.96
N SER A 45 -19.54 -15.85 20.90
CA SER A 45 -19.76 -14.49 21.36
C SER A 45 -19.34 -13.46 20.30
N ASP A 46 -19.81 -12.22 20.44
CA ASP A 46 -19.40 -11.10 19.59
C ASP A 46 -17.88 -10.87 19.65
N LEU A 47 -17.28 -11.00 20.84
CA LEU A 47 -15.83 -10.86 20.99
C LEU A 47 -15.07 -11.96 20.21
N GLU A 48 -15.52 -13.21 20.27
CA GLU A 48 -14.92 -14.30 19.50
C GLU A 48 -15.10 -14.09 18.01
N ALA A 49 -16.31 -13.70 17.57
CA ALA A 49 -16.58 -13.40 16.16
C ALA A 49 -15.68 -12.27 15.63
N PHE A 50 -15.52 -11.20 16.41
CA PHE A 50 -14.62 -10.08 16.12
C PHE A 50 -13.17 -10.55 15.98
N GLN A 51 -12.66 -11.33 16.94
CA GLN A 51 -11.31 -11.89 16.91
C GLN A 51 -11.09 -12.78 15.68
N GLU A 52 -12.10 -13.58 15.33
CA GLU A 52 -12.04 -14.45 14.16
C GLU A 52 -12.03 -13.67 12.85
N ILE A 53 -12.86 -12.63 12.72
CA ILE A 53 -12.85 -11.73 11.56
C ILE A 53 -11.49 -11.07 11.41
N HIS A 54 -10.94 -10.48 12.48
CA HIS A 54 -9.63 -9.86 12.44
C HIS A 54 -8.52 -10.84 12.07
N ALA A 55 -8.53 -12.05 12.64
CA ALA A 55 -7.51 -13.05 12.38
C ALA A 55 -7.54 -13.56 10.93
N VAL A 56 -8.73 -13.78 10.36
CA VAL A 56 -8.88 -14.23 8.97
C VAL A 56 -8.58 -13.09 8.02
N TRP A 57 -9.16 -11.91 8.24
CA TRP A 57 -8.95 -10.74 7.40
C TRP A 57 -7.48 -10.36 7.35
N GLY A 58 -6.79 -10.27 8.50
CA GLY A 58 -5.37 -9.90 8.54
C GLY A 58 -4.47 -10.82 7.71
N LYS A 59 -4.81 -12.12 7.60
CA LYS A 59 -4.07 -13.06 6.73
C LYS A 59 -4.39 -12.84 5.25
N VAL A 60 -5.67 -12.67 4.90
CA VAL A 60 -6.12 -12.41 3.53
C VAL A 60 -5.52 -11.10 3.02
N ASP A 61 -5.57 -10.07 3.85
CA ASP A 61 -5.06 -8.73 3.59
C ASP A 61 -3.53 -8.72 3.46
N ALA A 62 -2.79 -9.41 4.34
CA ALA A 62 -1.34 -9.56 4.18
C ALA A 62 -0.95 -10.24 2.85
N ALA A 63 -1.63 -11.34 2.49
CA ALA A 63 -1.37 -12.04 1.23
C ALA A 63 -1.73 -11.18 0.00
N THR A 64 -2.83 -10.43 0.09
CA THR A 64 -3.28 -9.53 -0.97
C THR A 64 -2.31 -8.37 -1.16
N ARG A 65 -1.88 -7.73 -0.06
CA ARG A 65 -0.88 -6.66 -0.10
C ARG A 65 0.43 -7.12 -0.70
N LEU A 66 0.93 -8.29 -0.33
CA LEU A 66 2.16 -8.83 -0.91
C LEU A 66 2.00 -9.03 -2.43
N LYS A 67 0.92 -9.66 -2.87
CA LYS A 67 0.64 -9.88 -4.30
C LYS A 67 0.54 -8.57 -5.08
N VAL A 68 -0.25 -7.62 -4.58
CA VAL A 68 -0.48 -6.32 -5.24
C VAL A 68 0.78 -5.47 -5.23
N GLY A 69 1.50 -5.44 -4.11
CA GLY A 69 2.78 -4.75 -3.96
C GLY A 69 3.81 -5.21 -4.98
N SER A 70 4.13 -6.52 -4.99
CA SER A 70 5.11 -7.07 -5.93
C SER A 70 4.69 -6.89 -7.39
N ALA A 71 3.40 -7.00 -7.71
CA ALA A 71 2.90 -6.78 -9.07
C ALA A 71 3.05 -5.32 -9.51
N GLY A 72 2.71 -4.38 -8.63
CA GLY A 72 2.76 -2.94 -8.94
C GLY A 72 4.18 -2.43 -9.07
N GLU A 73 5.08 -2.87 -8.20
CA GLU A 73 6.51 -2.57 -8.28
C GLU A 73 7.11 -3.07 -9.61
N ALA A 74 6.91 -4.35 -9.94
CA ALA A 74 7.39 -4.92 -11.19
C ALA A 74 6.78 -4.22 -12.43
N ALA A 75 5.51 -3.82 -12.35
CA ALA A 75 4.85 -3.09 -13.42
C ALA A 75 5.39 -1.66 -13.59
N LEU A 76 5.69 -0.98 -12.48
CA LEU A 76 6.30 0.34 -12.50
C LEU A 76 7.72 0.29 -13.08
N VAL A 77 8.54 -0.69 -12.70
CA VAL A 77 9.87 -0.89 -13.30
C VAL A 77 9.76 -1.02 -14.81
N ARG A 78 8.88 -1.90 -15.32
CA ARG A 78 8.66 -2.07 -16.77
C ARG A 78 8.23 -0.77 -17.45
N LEU A 79 7.33 -0.03 -16.81
CA LEU A 79 6.82 1.25 -17.33
C LEU A 79 7.92 2.30 -17.42
N LEU A 80 8.74 2.44 -16.38
CA LEU A 80 9.87 3.35 -16.31
C LEU A 80 10.94 3.00 -17.34
N THR A 81 11.33 1.73 -17.44
CA THR A 81 12.32 1.25 -18.41
C THR A 81 11.88 1.53 -19.85
N ALA A 82 10.58 1.38 -20.15
CA ALA A 82 10.06 1.66 -21.49
C ALA A 82 9.88 3.16 -21.79
N SER A 83 9.79 4.01 -20.77
CA SER A 83 9.39 5.42 -20.90
C SER A 83 10.49 6.43 -20.59
N THR A 84 11.67 5.98 -20.16
CA THR A 84 12.79 6.86 -19.79
C THR A 84 14.03 6.54 -20.61
N THR A 85 14.92 7.51 -20.72
CA THR A 85 16.29 7.29 -21.26
C THR A 85 17.30 6.99 -20.16
N ALA A 86 16.84 6.97 -18.90
CA ALA A 86 17.63 6.71 -17.71
C ALA A 86 17.87 5.21 -17.49
N ALA A 87 18.88 4.88 -16.69
CA ALA A 87 19.02 3.56 -16.11
C ALA A 87 17.95 3.38 -15.01
N VAL A 88 17.23 2.27 -15.04
CA VAL A 88 16.22 1.91 -14.03
C VAL A 88 16.71 0.67 -13.30
N GLU A 89 16.89 0.78 -11.99
CA GLU A 89 17.36 -0.30 -11.13
C GLU A 89 16.27 -0.67 -10.14
N HIS A 90 15.95 -1.96 -10.07
CA HIS A 90 15.01 -2.53 -9.11
C HIS A 90 15.77 -2.92 -7.84
N VAL A 91 15.95 -1.96 -6.94
CA VAL A 91 16.85 -2.07 -5.77
C VAL A 91 16.33 -3.09 -4.75
N ALA A 92 15.02 -3.12 -4.51
CA ALA A 92 14.41 -4.09 -3.60
C ALA A 92 14.58 -5.55 -4.05
N ALA A 93 14.90 -5.82 -5.32
CA ALA A 93 15.25 -7.18 -5.77
C ALA A 93 16.59 -7.69 -5.21
N HIS A 94 17.41 -6.79 -4.66
CA HIS A 94 18.78 -7.07 -4.24
C HIS A 94 19.11 -6.59 -2.82
N SER A 95 18.38 -5.61 -2.26
CA SER A 95 18.64 -5.06 -0.92
C SER A 95 17.45 -4.31 -0.33
N ASP A 96 16.99 -4.77 0.84
CA ASP A 96 15.97 -4.08 1.66
C ASP A 96 16.56 -2.89 2.46
N GLY A 97 17.87 -2.66 2.38
CA GLY A 97 18.58 -1.71 3.25
C GLY A 97 18.51 -0.24 2.81
N TYR A 98 18.09 0.03 1.58
CA TYR A 98 18.16 1.37 0.98
C TYR A 98 16.99 2.28 1.40
N GLY A 99 15.83 1.71 1.73
CA GLY A 99 14.62 2.48 2.08
C GLY A 99 13.89 3.09 0.89
N TYR A 100 14.09 2.52 -0.30
CA TYR A 100 13.34 2.75 -1.52
C TYR A 100 13.45 1.51 -2.42
N ASP A 101 12.48 1.32 -3.31
CA ASP A 101 12.35 0.12 -4.14
C ASP A 101 13.07 0.23 -5.48
N ILE A 102 13.05 1.42 -6.09
CA ILE A 102 13.50 1.64 -7.47
C ILE A 102 14.40 2.87 -7.55
N ALA A 103 15.51 2.79 -8.29
CA ALA A 103 16.34 3.95 -8.62
C ALA A 103 16.25 4.27 -10.13
N VAL A 104 16.13 5.55 -10.46
CA VAL A 104 16.18 6.07 -11.83
C VAL A 104 17.35 7.04 -11.94
N LEU A 105 18.33 6.71 -12.79
CA LEU A 105 19.63 7.37 -12.82
C LEU A 105 19.98 7.85 -14.24
N ALA A 106 20.28 9.14 -14.40
CA ALA A 106 20.75 9.72 -15.66
C ALA A 106 21.71 10.89 -15.43
N GLY A 107 23.02 10.62 -15.53
CA GLY A 107 24.05 11.64 -15.31
C GLY A 107 23.99 12.22 -13.90
N ARG A 108 23.52 13.47 -13.75
CA ARG A 108 23.33 14.12 -12.45
C ARG A 108 21.91 13.98 -11.90
N HIS A 109 20.99 13.44 -12.69
CA HIS A 109 19.62 13.18 -12.26
C HIS A 109 19.58 11.85 -11.50
N SER A 110 19.01 11.90 -10.30
CA SER A 110 18.64 10.72 -9.52
C SER A 110 17.23 10.89 -8.99
N LEU A 111 16.48 9.79 -9.02
CA LEU A 111 15.19 9.66 -8.36
C LEU A 111 15.15 8.28 -7.71
N HIS A 112 14.90 8.26 -6.41
CA HIS A 112 14.73 7.05 -5.62
C HIS A 112 13.25 6.93 -5.26
N ILE A 113 12.62 5.83 -5.66
CA ILE A 113 11.19 5.66 -5.62
C ILE A 113 10.84 4.58 -4.61
N GLU A 114 9.99 4.94 -3.65
CA GLU A 114 9.24 3.98 -2.84
C GLU A 114 7.87 3.75 -3.51
N ALA A 115 7.58 2.52 -3.94
CA ALA A 115 6.40 2.19 -4.72
C ALA A 115 5.31 1.53 -3.85
N LYS A 116 4.15 2.17 -3.75
CA LYS A 116 2.97 1.60 -3.07
C LYS A 116 1.87 1.30 -4.08
N ALA A 117 1.44 0.05 -4.16
CA ALA A 117 0.46 -0.39 -5.14
C ALA A 117 -0.93 -0.64 -4.53
N THR A 118 -1.99 -0.39 -5.30
CA THR A 118 -3.37 -0.66 -4.89
C THR A 118 -4.23 -1.07 -6.10
N THR A 119 -5.18 -1.97 -5.90
CA THR A 119 -6.27 -2.24 -6.87
C THR A 119 -7.53 -1.43 -6.56
N ARG A 120 -7.60 -0.80 -5.37
CA ARG A 120 -8.78 -0.05 -4.93
C ARG A 120 -8.83 1.32 -5.61
N ARG A 121 -9.99 1.66 -6.19
CA ARG A 121 -10.25 2.97 -6.78
C ARG A 121 -10.53 3.99 -5.67
N ASN A 122 -9.95 5.19 -5.75
CA ASN A 122 -10.15 6.31 -4.84
C ASN A 122 -9.82 6.03 -3.36
N ARG A 123 -9.09 4.95 -3.07
CA ARG A 123 -8.64 4.60 -1.72
C ARG A 123 -7.19 4.19 -1.78
N LEU A 124 -6.33 5.04 -1.23
CA LEU A 124 -4.94 4.73 -1.01
C LEU A 124 -4.69 4.60 0.49
N THR A 125 -4.41 3.37 0.90
CA THR A 125 -3.90 3.06 2.24
C THR A 125 -2.57 2.35 2.05
N PHE A 126 -1.53 2.81 2.73
CA PHE A 126 -0.26 2.08 2.79
C PHE A 126 0.32 2.08 4.19
N PHE A 127 1.31 1.21 4.39
CA PHE A 127 2.12 1.20 5.58
C PHE A 127 3.50 1.77 5.22
N LEU A 128 3.97 2.73 6.02
CA LEU A 128 5.29 3.30 5.92
C LEU A 128 6.14 2.73 7.05
N SER A 129 7.29 2.14 6.73
CA SER A 129 8.22 1.73 7.76
C SER A 129 8.99 2.94 8.30
N ARG A 130 9.49 2.81 9.54
CA ARG A 130 10.36 3.84 10.13
C ARG A 130 11.60 4.07 9.28
N ARG A 131 12.13 2.99 8.67
CA ARG A 131 13.28 3.06 7.79
C ARG A 131 12.99 3.88 6.52
N GLU A 132 11.89 3.59 5.83
CA GLU A 132 11.44 4.37 4.65
C GLU A 132 11.28 5.85 5.00
N TYR A 133 10.62 6.15 6.12
CA TYR A 133 10.45 7.52 6.60
C TYR A 133 11.77 8.22 6.89
N GLU A 134 12.70 7.56 7.59
CA GLU A 134 14.01 8.13 7.87
C GLU A 134 14.78 8.43 6.57
N VAL A 135 14.73 7.52 5.59
CA VAL A 135 15.37 7.71 4.28
C VAL A 135 14.74 8.88 3.53
N MET A 136 13.41 8.93 3.45
CA MET A 136 12.67 10.06 2.87
C MET A 136 13.16 11.41 3.41
N ARG A 137 13.41 11.51 4.72
CA ARG A 137 13.79 12.79 5.36
C ARG A 137 15.17 13.29 4.96
N TYR A 138 16.14 12.41 4.75
CA TYR A 138 17.52 12.83 4.44
C TYR A 138 17.87 12.72 2.95
N ASP A 139 17.15 11.91 2.19
CA ASP A 139 17.41 11.69 0.77
C ASP A 139 16.53 12.59 -0.10
N GLN A 140 17.13 13.66 -0.62
CA GLN A 140 16.44 14.61 -1.51
C GLN A 140 15.98 13.97 -2.82
N SER A 141 16.51 12.81 -3.20
CA SER A 141 16.10 12.07 -4.40
C SER A 141 14.89 11.18 -4.14
N TRP A 142 14.48 11.00 -2.88
CA TRP A 142 13.39 10.10 -2.52
C TRP A 142 12.01 10.65 -2.93
N GLN A 143 11.13 9.78 -3.39
CA GLN A 143 9.72 10.08 -3.68
C GLN A 143 8.83 8.86 -3.48
N LEU A 144 7.68 9.05 -2.83
CA LEU A 144 6.64 8.04 -2.79
C LEU A 144 5.85 8.06 -4.10
N VAL A 145 5.75 6.91 -4.76
CA VAL A 145 4.98 6.72 -5.98
C VAL A 145 3.87 5.71 -5.72
N VAL A 146 2.68 6.06 -6.17
CA VAL A 146 1.47 5.25 -6.06
C VAL A 146 1.19 4.62 -7.41
N VAL A 147 0.97 3.31 -7.41
CA VAL A 147 0.64 2.55 -8.63
C VAL A 147 -0.76 1.98 -8.47
N GLN A 148 -1.70 2.50 -9.24
CA GLN A 148 -3.03 1.91 -9.32
C GLN A 148 -3.05 0.80 -10.36
N LEU A 149 -3.51 -0.37 -9.95
CA LEU A 149 -3.66 -1.54 -10.79
C LEU A 149 -5.13 -1.83 -11.07
N THR A 150 -5.42 -2.38 -12.24
CA THR A 150 -6.69 -3.08 -12.52
C THR A 150 -6.73 -4.42 -11.79
N ASP A 151 -7.90 -5.08 -11.80
CA ASP A 151 -8.04 -6.43 -11.23
C ASP A 151 -7.14 -7.47 -11.92
N ASP A 152 -6.80 -7.22 -13.20
CA ASP A 152 -5.85 -8.01 -13.99
C ASP A 152 -4.38 -7.59 -13.77
N LEU A 153 -4.11 -6.75 -12.76
CA LEU A 153 -2.78 -6.25 -12.40
C LEU A 153 -2.09 -5.40 -13.50
N ALA A 154 -2.86 -4.78 -14.38
CA ALA A 154 -2.33 -3.80 -15.34
C ALA A 154 -2.30 -2.40 -14.70
N VAL A 155 -1.28 -1.59 -15.01
CA VAL A 155 -1.21 -0.21 -14.49
C VAL A 155 -2.32 0.64 -15.11
N SER A 156 -3.21 1.18 -14.29
CA SER A 156 -4.28 2.09 -14.72
C SER A 156 -3.97 3.55 -14.42
N ALA A 157 -3.20 3.83 -13.36
CA ALA A 157 -2.78 5.18 -13.00
C ALA A 157 -1.45 5.12 -12.22
N VAL A 158 -0.69 6.20 -12.32
CA VAL A 158 0.49 6.45 -11.50
C VAL A 158 0.36 7.84 -10.91
N GLY A 159 0.69 7.99 -9.64
CA GLY A 159 0.73 9.28 -8.96
C GLY A 159 1.88 9.35 -7.98
N SER A 160 2.07 10.51 -7.39
CA SER A 160 3.09 10.74 -6.36
C SER A 160 2.53 11.52 -5.18
N VAL A 161 3.09 11.28 -4.00
CA VAL A 161 2.69 11.95 -2.76
C VAL A 161 3.84 12.84 -2.29
N ASP A 162 3.49 14.05 -1.84
CA ASP A 162 4.46 15.01 -1.35
C ASP A 162 5.10 14.53 -0.02
N PRO A 163 6.44 14.43 0.08
CA PRO A 163 7.11 14.04 1.32
C PRO A 163 6.75 14.93 2.52
N SER A 164 6.56 16.23 2.33
CA SER A 164 6.21 17.15 3.41
C SER A 164 4.80 16.88 3.97
N TRP A 165 3.88 16.41 3.13
CA TRP A 165 2.58 15.96 3.59
C TRP A 165 2.70 14.69 4.44
N ILE A 166 3.53 13.73 4.00
CA ILE A 166 3.80 12.48 4.74
C ILE A 166 4.43 12.80 6.11
N GLU A 167 5.40 13.71 6.18
CA GLU A 167 6.02 14.15 7.43
C GLU A 167 5.00 14.66 8.45
N ALA A 168 3.95 15.35 7.99
CA ALA A 168 2.88 15.85 8.84
C ALA A 168 1.90 14.77 9.34
N GLN A 169 1.92 13.55 8.78
CA GLN A 169 1.00 12.47 9.15
C GLN A 169 1.61 11.42 10.09
N VAL A 170 2.94 11.25 10.08
CA VAL A 170 3.57 10.19 10.86
C VAL A 170 3.49 10.47 12.38
N PRO A 171 3.39 9.45 13.23
CA PRO A 171 3.35 9.63 14.67
C PRO A 171 4.69 10.11 15.23
N ASP A 172 4.63 10.86 16.31
CA ASP A 172 5.80 11.17 17.13
C ASP A 172 6.08 10.05 18.16
N ASP A 173 7.36 9.79 18.41
CA ASP A 173 7.78 8.90 19.49
C ASP A 173 7.47 9.57 20.85
N GLN A 174 6.65 8.90 21.69
CA GLN A 174 6.13 9.49 22.93
C GLN A 174 7.08 9.41 24.12
N GLY A 175 8.22 8.75 24.00
CA GLY A 175 9.18 8.59 25.09
C GLY A 175 10.52 8.02 24.63
N PRO A 176 11.53 7.99 25.52
CA PRO A 176 12.91 7.67 25.13
C PRO A 176 13.17 6.18 24.86
N LEU A 177 12.25 5.30 25.26
CA LEU A 177 12.41 3.83 25.17
C LEU A 177 11.40 3.17 24.22
N GLY A 178 10.44 3.94 23.70
CA GLY A 178 9.43 3.48 22.76
C GLY A 178 9.55 4.24 21.47
N ARG A 179 9.57 3.52 20.34
CA ARG A 179 9.53 4.11 19.00
C ARG A 179 8.54 3.37 18.12
N TRP A 180 7.96 4.07 17.17
CA TRP A 180 7.17 3.42 16.13
C TRP A 180 8.09 2.79 15.08
N GLU A 181 7.68 1.62 14.57
CA GLU A 181 8.40 0.92 13.48
C GLU A 181 7.62 0.90 12.16
N SER A 182 6.30 0.98 12.23
CA SER A 182 5.44 1.11 11.06
C SER A 182 4.19 1.91 11.42
N CYS A 183 3.73 2.75 10.50
CA CYS A 183 2.47 3.46 10.62
C CYS A 183 1.60 3.23 9.38
N ARG A 184 0.28 3.17 9.59
CA ARG A 184 -0.72 3.18 8.52
C ARG A 184 -0.98 4.63 8.12
N ILE A 185 -0.97 4.91 6.82
CA ILE A 185 -1.35 6.21 6.27
C ILE A 185 -2.50 5.99 5.29
N ASP A 186 -3.62 6.67 5.54
CA ASP A 186 -4.74 6.77 4.61
C ASP A 186 -4.61 8.11 3.87
N VAL A 187 -4.40 8.05 2.55
CA VAL A 187 -4.11 9.23 1.72
C VAL A 187 -5.37 9.69 0.98
N PRO A 188 -5.83 10.93 1.22
CA PRO A 188 -6.91 11.52 0.45
C PRO A 188 -6.52 11.69 -1.03
N PRO A 189 -7.46 11.54 -1.98
CA PRO A 189 -7.16 11.67 -3.42
C PRO A 189 -6.48 12.99 -3.80
N GLU A 190 -6.83 14.09 -3.15
CA GLU A 190 -6.26 15.42 -3.40
C GLU A 190 -4.78 15.57 -3.02
N GLN A 191 -4.23 14.62 -2.25
CA GLN A 191 -2.81 14.58 -1.88
C GLN A 191 -1.97 13.76 -2.87
N VAL A 192 -2.60 13.14 -3.87
CA VAL A 192 -1.92 12.39 -4.93
C VAL A 192 -1.84 13.27 -6.17
N ALA A 193 -0.62 13.70 -6.50
CA ALA A 193 -0.36 14.37 -7.77
C ALA A 193 -0.28 13.35 -8.90
N ASP A 194 -0.92 13.63 -10.04
CA ASP A 194 -0.89 12.75 -11.20
C ASP A 194 0.55 12.62 -11.76
N GLY A 195 0.93 11.39 -12.10
CA GLY A 195 2.24 11.05 -12.62
C GLY A 195 3.40 11.23 -11.63
N ILE A 196 4.60 11.35 -12.19
CA ILE A 196 5.86 11.53 -11.45
C ILE A 196 6.60 12.72 -12.06
N PRO A 197 6.25 13.97 -11.68
CA PRO A 197 6.79 15.18 -12.31
C PRO A 197 8.32 15.25 -12.34
N ARG A 198 8.97 14.65 -11.34
CA ARG A 198 10.43 14.58 -11.22
C ARG A 198 11.10 13.83 -12.37
N LEU A 199 10.39 12.96 -13.10
CA LEU A 199 10.93 12.25 -14.26
C LEU A 199 11.04 13.11 -15.51
N SER A 200 10.40 14.29 -15.55
CA SER A 200 10.34 15.14 -16.75
C SER A 200 11.68 15.31 -17.49
N PRO A 201 12.84 15.50 -16.81
CA PRO A 201 14.13 15.66 -17.49
C PRO A 201 14.64 14.40 -18.22
N VAL A 202 14.11 13.21 -17.90
CA VAL A 202 14.61 11.92 -18.38
C VAL A 202 13.56 11.10 -19.14
N LEU A 203 12.36 11.64 -19.34
CA LEU A 203 11.32 10.98 -20.13
C LEU A 203 11.73 10.89 -21.60
N ALA A 204 11.57 9.71 -22.20
CA ALA A 204 11.81 9.48 -23.61
C ALA A 204 10.72 10.11 -24.49
N GLN A 205 11.03 10.28 -25.79
CA GLN A 205 10.02 10.60 -26.78
C GLN A 205 9.05 9.42 -26.90
N GLY A 206 7.75 9.65 -26.65
CA GLY A 206 6.74 8.58 -26.59
C GLY A 206 6.58 7.93 -25.21
N ALA A 207 7.19 8.49 -24.16
CA ALA A 207 6.94 8.08 -22.78
C ALA A 207 5.44 7.98 -22.46
N SER A 208 5.06 6.99 -21.65
CA SER A 208 3.67 6.80 -21.23
C SER A 208 3.07 8.07 -20.61
N PRO A 209 1.83 8.45 -20.97
CA PRO A 209 1.17 9.60 -20.36
C PRO A 209 0.97 9.42 -18.85
N LEU A 210 0.87 8.16 -18.38
CA LEU A 210 0.73 7.85 -16.95
C LEU A 210 1.87 8.42 -16.09
N LEU A 211 3.08 8.58 -16.64
CA LEU A 211 4.22 9.13 -15.89
C LEU A 211 4.24 10.66 -15.87
N ARG A 212 3.47 11.33 -16.73
CA ARG A 212 3.41 12.79 -16.85
C ARG A 212 2.30 13.42 -16.02
N GLY A 213 1.23 12.66 -15.79
CA GLY A 213 -0.05 13.20 -15.37
C GLY A 213 -0.87 13.67 -16.55
#